data_AF-A0A7W2I918-F1
#
_entry.id   AF-A0A7W2I918-F1
#
_cell.length_a   1.000
_cell.length_b   1.000
_cell.length_c   1.000
_cell.angle_alpha   90.00
_cell.angle_beta   90.00
_cell.angle_gamma   90.00
#
_symmetry.space_group_name_H-M   'P 1'
#
loop_
_entity.id
_entity.type
_entity.pdbx_description
1 polymer ?
#
loop_
_entity_poly.entity_id
_entity_poly.type
_entity_poly.pdbx_seq_one_letter_code
_entity_poly.pdbx_strand_id
1 'polypeptide(L)'
;MMNSTTLCFGRFLIDLPEGVHIRQIGQQSSFMYGDIYSEKLERGVSEFEMRMLEREAEARRGNNKDKFKFVEVKKTPSNNTRIFIFNDDVFGRKLFQVEMYHFDGGILYSLSQGPYNNKTINEVVKGIENDIVAHLRPRKIDEIPSAPGFCFKDGFVENDDYKEHFEEARMQINLKEWPDVWVAVYSQTVPKAGDESLLQRIDKYPESPLEKAYIKTFRRGKRDVNGFKGEELLDLLPTENGVKQHYFHWEALGQIDNVFAPLLDLEFETAVLPLKGPRPRPSLTDEQAIKLYDTIVSSIRLRPTTAPAKTSANEPPKKNLGEQAITGRICPQTGWWQTSDAGVVAEWRRRHFMEGELLPSALRREEPTLWQIIKGERPVRPGAVVWQLVEYGHAPNEDTQVRVRQETDPAKGAEPPTRN
;
A
#
# COMPACT_ATOMS: atom_id res chain seq x y z
N MET A 1 -0.34 -15.76 -31.88
CA MET A 1 -0.84 -15.09 -30.66
C MET A 1 0.31 -14.24 -30.15
N MET A 2 0.30 -12.94 -30.43
CA MET A 2 1.32 -12.03 -29.92
C MET A 2 0.91 -11.68 -28.48
N ASN A 3 1.78 -11.99 -27.52
CA ASN A 3 1.47 -11.88 -26.09
C ASN A 3 1.68 -10.44 -25.61
N SER A 4 0.82 -9.97 -24.69
CA SER A 4 1.09 -8.80 -23.87
C SER A 4 2.39 -8.98 -23.07
N THR A 5 3.08 -7.88 -22.76
CA THR A 5 4.29 -7.93 -21.92
C THR A 5 3.89 -7.77 -20.47
N THR A 6 4.06 -8.80 -19.65
CA THR A 6 3.79 -8.77 -18.20
C THR A 6 5.08 -8.55 -17.43
N LEU A 7 5.06 -7.61 -16.48
CA LEU A 7 6.19 -7.23 -15.64
C LEU A 7 5.89 -7.46 -14.17
N CYS A 8 6.90 -7.90 -13.42
CA CYS A 8 6.82 -8.10 -11.97
C CYS A 8 7.46 -6.94 -11.21
N PHE A 9 6.75 -6.38 -10.23
CA PHE A 9 7.23 -5.35 -9.30
C PHE A 9 6.72 -5.67 -7.89
N GLY A 10 7.62 -5.82 -6.92
CA GLY A 10 7.29 -6.32 -5.59
C GLY A 10 6.50 -7.64 -5.65
N ARG A 11 5.28 -7.64 -5.13
CA ARG A 11 4.37 -8.80 -5.16
C ARG A 11 3.36 -8.76 -6.31
N PHE A 12 3.43 -7.78 -7.20
CA PHE A 12 2.40 -7.44 -8.17
C PHE A 12 2.86 -7.63 -9.61
N LEU A 13 1.88 -7.71 -10.50
CA LEU A 13 2.04 -7.73 -11.95
C LEU A 13 1.33 -6.54 -12.58
N ILE A 14 1.91 -6.07 -13.69
CA ILE A 14 1.31 -5.08 -14.59
C ILE A 14 1.61 -5.51 -16.03
N ASP A 15 0.67 -5.24 -16.93
CA ASP A 15 0.76 -5.60 -18.33
C ASP A 15 0.86 -4.36 -19.22
N LEU A 16 1.70 -4.44 -20.24
CA LEU A 16 1.68 -3.53 -21.37
C LEU A 16 0.83 -4.13 -22.49
N PRO A 17 0.01 -3.31 -23.19
CA PRO A 17 -0.79 -3.78 -24.30
C PRO A 17 0.05 -4.41 -25.41
N GLU A 18 -0.59 -5.28 -26.20
CA GLU A 18 0.04 -5.87 -27.38
C GLU A 18 0.57 -4.78 -28.33
N GLY A 19 1.79 -4.98 -28.86
CA GLY A 19 2.44 -4.03 -29.76
C GLY A 19 3.12 -2.84 -29.08
N VAL A 20 3.00 -2.69 -27.75
CA VAL A 20 3.73 -1.69 -26.97
C VAL A 20 5.03 -2.29 -26.46
N HIS A 21 6.16 -1.64 -26.76
CA HIS A 21 7.49 -2.11 -26.37
C HIS A 21 8.15 -1.17 -25.36
N ILE A 22 8.92 -1.78 -24.45
CA ILE A 22 9.69 -1.05 -23.45
C ILE A 22 10.93 -0.44 -24.14
N ARG A 23 11.08 0.88 -24.02
CA ARG A 23 12.32 1.58 -24.37
C ARG A 23 13.31 1.56 -23.21
N GLN A 24 12.82 1.87 -22.02
CA GLN A 24 13.61 1.90 -20.80
C GLN A 24 12.73 1.51 -19.62
N ILE A 25 13.34 0.80 -18.66
CA ILE A 25 12.70 0.41 -17.41
C ILE A 25 13.64 0.71 -16.26
N GLY A 26 13.10 1.32 -15.21
CA GLY A 26 13.76 1.53 -13.93
C GLY A 26 12.99 0.82 -12.84
N GLN A 27 13.68 0.13 -11.94
CA GLN A 27 13.11 -0.43 -10.73
C GLN A 27 13.93 0.02 -9.53
N GLN A 28 13.24 0.52 -8.52
CA GLN A 28 13.78 0.87 -7.22
C GLN A 28 12.95 0.14 -6.17
N SER A 29 13.60 -0.43 -5.16
CA SER A 29 12.89 -1.19 -4.16
C SER A 29 13.58 -1.12 -2.82
N SER A 30 12.78 -1.22 -1.78
CA SER A 30 13.22 -1.33 -0.40
C SER A 30 12.50 -2.52 0.21
N PHE A 31 13.26 -3.39 0.85
CA PHE A 31 12.76 -4.67 1.34
C PHE A 31 13.34 -4.96 2.71
N MET A 32 12.46 -5.01 3.72
CA MET A 32 12.78 -5.24 5.14
C MET A 32 13.82 -4.27 5.71
N TYR A 33 15.09 -4.56 5.47
CA TYR A 33 16.26 -3.89 6.05
C TYR A 33 16.82 -2.76 5.18
N GLY A 34 16.10 -2.33 4.16
CA GLY A 34 16.41 -1.09 3.43
C GLY A 34 16.33 -1.20 1.92
N ASP A 35 16.86 -0.18 1.28
CA ASP A 35 16.93 -0.09 -0.18
C ASP A 35 17.84 -1.20 -0.72
N ILE A 36 17.37 -1.91 -1.75
CA ILE A 36 18.11 -2.96 -2.44
C ILE A 36 18.43 -2.55 -3.87
N TYR A 37 19.70 -2.65 -4.23
CA TYR A 37 20.24 -2.28 -5.54
C TYR A 37 20.92 -3.47 -6.19
N SER A 38 21.01 -3.43 -7.52
CA SER A 38 21.69 -4.45 -8.32
C SER A 38 22.54 -3.86 -9.43
N GLU A 39 23.72 -4.45 -9.61
CA GLU A 39 24.71 -4.13 -10.62
C GLU A 39 25.26 -5.42 -11.24
N LYS A 40 25.39 -5.49 -12.57
CA LYS A 40 26.05 -6.62 -13.23
C LYS A 40 27.57 -6.46 -13.15
N LEU A 41 28.27 -7.52 -12.74
CA LEU A 41 29.73 -7.56 -12.71
C LEU A 41 30.27 -8.37 -13.89
N GLU A 42 31.00 -7.73 -14.80
CA GLU A 42 31.50 -8.37 -16.02
C GLU A 42 32.54 -9.46 -15.73
N ARG A 43 33.39 -9.27 -14.70
CA ARG A 43 34.44 -10.23 -14.32
C ARG A 43 34.04 -11.15 -13.16
N GLY A 44 32.72 -11.20 -12.87
CA GLY A 44 32.11 -12.10 -11.90
C GLY A 44 32.76 -12.04 -10.50
N VAL A 45 32.99 -13.22 -9.91
CA VAL A 45 33.46 -13.35 -8.52
C VAL A 45 34.80 -12.66 -8.25
N SER A 46 35.69 -12.62 -9.24
CA SER A 46 37.00 -11.96 -9.08
C SER A 46 36.86 -10.45 -8.88
N GLU A 47 35.95 -9.82 -9.61
CA GLU A 47 35.64 -8.39 -9.46
C GLU A 47 34.88 -8.12 -8.17
N PHE A 48 33.98 -9.02 -7.75
CA PHE A 48 33.37 -8.94 -6.43
C PHE A 48 34.43 -8.91 -5.32
N GLU A 49 35.34 -9.88 -5.29
CA GLU A 49 36.38 -9.93 -4.24
C GLU A 49 37.28 -8.68 -4.27
N MET A 50 37.68 -8.20 -5.45
CA MET A 50 38.44 -6.96 -5.58
C MET A 50 37.67 -5.74 -5.05
N ARG A 51 36.39 -5.58 -5.40
CA ARG A 51 35.55 -4.48 -4.92
C ARG A 51 35.34 -4.55 -3.41
N MET A 52 35.21 -5.74 -2.83
CA MET A 52 35.08 -5.90 -1.39
C MET A 52 36.36 -5.53 -0.64
N LEU A 53 37.52 -5.88 -1.18
CA LEU A 53 38.81 -5.44 -0.64
C LEU A 53 38.98 -3.93 -0.71
N GLU A 54 38.60 -3.30 -1.84
CA GLU A 54 38.65 -1.86 -2.03
C GLU A 54 37.69 -1.13 -1.07
N ARG A 55 36.44 -1.59 -0.99
CA ARG A 55 35.43 -1.04 -0.07
C ARG A 55 35.86 -1.14 1.38
N GLU A 56 36.48 -2.25 1.79
CA GLU A 56 37.03 -2.39 3.16
C GLU A 56 38.17 -1.41 3.42
N ALA A 57 39.08 -1.24 2.46
CA ALA A 57 40.16 -0.26 2.58
C ALA A 57 39.63 1.18 2.67
N GLU A 58 38.59 1.52 1.91
CA GLU A 58 37.88 2.80 2.00
C GLU A 58 37.20 3.00 3.35
N ALA A 59 36.45 2.00 3.83
CA ALA A 59 35.76 2.04 5.12
C ALA A 59 36.76 2.30 6.26
N ARG A 60 37.92 1.62 6.24
CA ARG A 60 39.02 1.82 7.20
C ARG A 60 39.64 3.22 7.15
N ARG A 61 39.59 3.90 5.99
CA ARG A 61 40.02 5.31 5.83
C ARG A 61 38.95 6.31 6.29
N GLY A 62 37.78 5.85 6.74
CA GLY A 62 36.67 6.70 7.15
C GLY A 62 35.76 7.14 6.01
N ASN A 63 35.86 6.51 4.82
CA ASN A 63 34.93 6.76 3.72
C ASN A 63 33.61 6.02 3.96
N ASN A 64 32.66 6.74 4.54
CA ASN A 64 31.26 6.40 4.64
C ASN A 64 30.45 7.66 4.33
N LYS A 65 29.42 7.53 3.49
CA LYS A 65 28.63 8.67 2.99
C LYS A 65 27.99 9.48 4.14
N ASP A 66 27.59 8.78 5.18
CA ASP A 66 26.90 9.32 6.35
C ASP A 66 27.85 9.57 7.54
N LYS A 67 29.18 9.45 7.30
CA LYS A 67 30.27 9.67 8.26
C LYS A 67 30.29 8.73 9.47
N PHE A 68 29.61 7.59 9.40
CA PHE A 68 29.75 6.55 10.41
C PHE A 68 31.15 5.92 10.35
N LYS A 69 31.70 5.58 11.52
CA LYS A 69 33.03 4.98 11.68
C LYS A 69 32.95 3.48 11.43
N PHE A 70 33.89 2.95 10.67
CA PHE A 70 33.97 1.52 10.41
C PHE A 70 34.25 0.73 11.69
N VAL A 71 33.46 -0.33 11.92
CA VAL A 71 33.63 -1.27 13.05
C VAL A 71 34.28 -2.54 12.55
N GLU A 72 33.58 -3.27 11.67
CA GLU A 72 34.05 -4.55 11.15
C GLU A 72 33.37 -4.89 9.82
N VAL A 73 33.94 -5.88 9.13
CA VAL A 73 33.27 -6.59 8.04
C VAL A 73 33.00 -8.02 8.50
N LYS A 74 31.72 -8.38 8.59
CA LYS A 74 31.29 -9.74 8.87
C LYS A 74 31.30 -10.54 7.57
N LYS A 75 32.05 -11.63 7.58
CA LYS A 75 31.93 -12.68 6.56
C LYS A 75 30.76 -13.58 6.96
N THR A 76 29.84 -13.81 6.04
CA THR A 76 28.76 -14.78 6.27
C THR A 76 29.28 -16.19 5.92
N PRO A 77 28.53 -17.27 6.22
CA PRO A 77 28.87 -18.61 5.74
C PRO A 77 28.99 -18.70 4.22
N SER A 78 28.34 -17.79 3.48
CA SER A 78 28.54 -17.63 2.05
C SER A 78 29.77 -16.77 1.79
N ASN A 79 30.76 -17.33 1.09
CA ASN A 79 31.93 -16.56 0.65
C ASN A 79 31.57 -15.39 -0.28
N ASN A 80 30.35 -15.39 -0.84
CA ASN A 80 29.88 -14.36 -1.75
C ASN A 80 29.13 -13.21 -1.05
N THR A 81 29.15 -13.14 0.29
CA THR A 81 28.51 -12.05 1.04
C THR A 81 29.50 -11.35 1.97
N ARG A 82 29.40 -10.02 2.05
CA ARG A 82 30.06 -9.19 3.06
C ARG A 82 29.02 -8.27 3.70
N ILE A 83 29.06 -8.16 5.02
CA ILE A 83 28.24 -7.19 5.76
C ILE A 83 29.19 -6.25 6.50
N PHE A 84 29.25 -5.00 6.09
CA PHE A 84 30.02 -3.96 6.75
C PHE A 84 29.16 -3.33 7.84
N ILE A 85 29.74 -3.19 9.03
CA ILE A 85 29.10 -2.57 10.17
C ILE A 85 29.86 -1.28 10.48
N PHE A 86 29.11 -0.19 10.58
CA PHE A 86 29.61 1.12 10.98
C PHE A 86 28.86 1.59 12.22
N ASN A 87 29.47 2.49 12.99
CA ASN A 87 28.81 3.11 14.13
C ASN A 87 29.12 4.60 14.24
N ASP A 88 28.27 5.32 14.94
CA ASP A 88 28.55 6.67 15.39
C ASP A 88 27.90 6.92 16.76
N ASP A 89 28.41 7.92 17.47
CA ASP A 89 27.88 8.34 18.77
C ASP A 89 27.21 9.71 18.62
N VAL A 90 25.88 9.69 18.45
CA VAL A 90 25.08 10.89 18.20
C VAL A 90 24.25 11.21 19.44
N PHE A 91 24.50 12.37 20.05
CA PHE A 91 23.85 12.81 21.30
C PHE A 91 23.90 11.76 22.43
N GLY A 92 25.02 11.08 22.60
CA GLY A 92 25.21 10.05 23.63
C GLY A 92 24.50 8.72 23.33
N ARG A 93 23.95 8.55 22.12
CA ARG A 93 23.37 7.30 21.65
C ARG A 93 24.28 6.67 20.60
N LYS A 94 24.62 5.41 20.83
CA LYS A 94 25.37 4.61 19.87
C LYS A 94 24.43 4.13 18.77
N LEU A 95 24.67 4.62 17.56
CA LEU A 95 23.94 4.30 16.35
C LEU A 95 24.80 3.43 15.43
N PHE A 96 24.16 2.60 14.63
CA PHE A 96 24.82 1.67 13.70
C PHE A 96 24.24 1.78 12.30
N GLN A 97 25.10 1.59 11.31
CA GLN A 97 24.71 1.46 9.91
C GLN A 97 25.25 0.13 9.38
N VAL A 98 24.50 -0.51 8.49
CA VAL A 98 24.93 -1.73 7.81
C VAL A 98 24.98 -1.49 6.31
N GLU A 99 26.00 -2.05 5.67
CA GLU A 99 26.04 -2.22 4.21
C GLU A 99 26.21 -3.71 3.92
N MET A 100 25.27 -4.32 3.21
CA MET A 100 25.37 -5.69 2.71
C MET A 100 25.75 -5.67 1.24
N TYR A 101 26.66 -6.56 0.87
CA TYR A 101 27.00 -6.87 -0.52
C TYR A 101 26.93 -8.38 -0.71
N HIS A 102 26.12 -8.83 -1.67
CA HIS A 102 25.95 -10.24 -2.01
C HIS A 102 26.13 -10.45 -3.51
N PHE A 103 26.94 -11.43 -3.89
CA PHE A 103 27.19 -11.77 -5.28
C PHE A 103 26.57 -13.11 -5.67
N ASP A 104 25.67 -13.09 -6.64
CA ASP A 104 25.10 -14.30 -7.23
C ASP A 104 24.79 -14.13 -8.72
N GLY A 105 25.02 -15.18 -9.51
CA GLY A 105 24.71 -15.21 -10.95
C GLY A 105 25.32 -14.06 -11.79
N GLY A 106 26.46 -13.49 -11.39
CA GLY A 106 27.07 -12.35 -12.09
C GLY A 106 26.51 -10.99 -11.68
N ILE A 107 25.67 -10.94 -10.65
CA ILE A 107 25.03 -9.72 -10.15
C ILE A 107 25.51 -9.45 -8.73
N LEU A 108 25.93 -8.22 -8.49
CA LEU A 108 26.17 -7.68 -7.16
C LEU A 108 24.89 -7.02 -6.66
N TYR A 109 24.35 -7.57 -5.59
CA TYR A 109 23.29 -6.96 -4.81
C TYR A 109 23.90 -6.16 -3.67
N SER A 110 23.42 -4.94 -3.48
CA SER A 110 23.81 -4.11 -2.35
C SER A 110 22.59 -3.60 -1.60
N LEU A 111 22.71 -3.55 -0.27
CA LEU A 111 21.72 -2.97 0.62
C LEU A 111 22.45 -2.09 1.63
N SER A 112 21.90 -0.92 1.92
CA SER A 112 22.44 -0.03 2.96
C SER A 112 21.32 0.62 3.74
N GLN A 113 21.38 0.53 5.07
CA GLN A 113 20.43 1.20 5.94
C GLN A 113 20.98 1.47 7.33
N GLY A 114 20.36 2.44 7.99
CA GLY A 114 20.56 2.86 9.37
C GLY A 114 19.79 4.16 9.61
N PRO A 115 19.90 4.76 10.80
CA PRO A 115 20.62 4.23 11.96
C PRO A 115 19.82 3.20 12.75
N TYR A 116 20.46 2.09 13.12
CA TYR A 116 19.97 1.14 14.12
C TYR A 116 20.57 1.44 15.49
N ASN A 117 19.89 1.01 16.55
CA ASN A 117 20.43 1.12 17.91
C ASN A 117 21.24 -0.13 18.29
N ASN A 118 22.02 -0.03 19.36
CA ASN A 118 22.84 -1.14 19.87
C ASN A 118 22.07 -2.41 20.25
N LYS A 119 20.75 -2.31 20.53
CA LYS A 119 19.92 -3.46 20.89
C LYS A 119 19.46 -4.26 19.66
N THR A 120 19.26 -3.57 18.53
CA THR A 120 18.64 -4.14 17.32
C THR A 120 19.66 -4.55 16.26
N ILE A 121 20.86 -3.97 16.26
CA ILE A 121 21.86 -4.21 15.22
C ILE A 121 22.20 -5.70 14.99
N ASN A 122 22.32 -6.48 16.06
CA ASN A 122 22.63 -7.91 15.94
C ASN A 122 21.49 -8.70 15.30
N GLU A 123 20.24 -8.30 15.55
CA GLU A 123 19.05 -8.91 14.94
C GLU A 123 18.95 -8.52 13.47
N VAL A 124 19.22 -7.26 13.13
CA VAL A 124 19.27 -6.76 11.75
C VAL A 124 20.30 -7.53 10.93
N VAL A 125 21.54 -7.68 11.42
CA VAL A 125 22.59 -8.42 10.70
C VAL A 125 22.19 -9.87 10.47
N LYS A 126 21.58 -10.52 11.47
CA LYS A 126 21.07 -11.90 11.32
C LYS A 126 19.90 -11.97 10.34
N GLY A 127 18.99 -11.00 10.37
CA GLY A 127 17.85 -10.92 9.48
C GLY A 127 18.26 -10.71 8.03
N ILE A 128 19.25 -9.84 7.76
CA ILE A 128 19.83 -9.71 6.41
C ILE A 128 20.38 -11.05 5.90
N GLU A 129 21.07 -11.82 6.76
CA GLU A 129 21.60 -13.13 6.38
C GLU A 129 20.49 -14.15 6.12
N ASN A 130 19.50 -14.24 7.02
CA ASN A 130 18.51 -15.30 7.01
C ASN A 130 17.31 -15.01 6.11
N ASP A 131 16.85 -13.76 6.06
CA ASP A 131 15.59 -13.38 5.42
C ASP A 131 15.82 -12.79 4.01
N ILE A 132 17.01 -12.25 3.73
CA ILE A 132 17.39 -11.77 2.40
C ILE A 132 18.38 -12.73 1.75
N VAL A 133 19.62 -12.82 2.25
CA VAL A 133 20.72 -13.49 1.54
C VAL A 133 20.45 -14.98 1.29
N ALA A 134 19.80 -15.68 2.22
CA ALA A 134 19.48 -17.10 2.05
C ALA A 134 18.41 -17.38 0.99
N HIS A 135 17.62 -16.38 0.61
CA HIS A 135 16.44 -16.51 -0.27
C HIS A 135 16.52 -15.66 -1.55
N LEU A 136 17.56 -14.84 -1.64
CA LEU A 136 17.84 -13.98 -2.77
C LEU A 136 18.36 -14.81 -3.94
N ARG A 137 17.81 -14.56 -5.13
CA ARG A 137 18.32 -15.14 -6.38
C ARG A 137 18.24 -14.15 -7.55
N PRO A 138 19.08 -14.32 -8.58
CA PRO A 138 18.91 -13.70 -9.88
C PRO A 138 17.54 -13.92 -10.49
N ARG A 139 17.01 -12.84 -11.09
CA ARG A 139 15.75 -12.84 -11.83
C ARG A 139 15.89 -12.00 -13.09
N LYS A 140 15.41 -12.49 -14.23
CA LYS A 140 15.30 -11.64 -15.44
C LYS A 140 14.11 -10.69 -15.32
N ILE A 141 14.14 -9.56 -16.02
CA ILE A 141 13.07 -8.56 -15.94
C ILE A 141 11.70 -9.12 -16.37
N ASP A 142 11.70 -9.99 -17.38
CA ASP A 142 10.55 -10.67 -17.98
C ASP A 142 10.21 -12.02 -17.31
N GLU A 143 10.99 -12.45 -16.33
CA GLU A 143 10.68 -13.65 -15.54
C GLU A 143 9.61 -13.32 -14.50
N ILE A 144 8.55 -14.12 -14.45
CA ILE A 144 7.50 -14.06 -13.45
C ILE A 144 7.67 -15.24 -12.49
N PRO A 145 8.19 -15.02 -11.26
CA PRO A 145 8.36 -16.10 -10.30
C PRO A 145 7.03 -16.70 -9.87
N SER A 146 6.92 -18.03 -9.93
CA SER A 146 5.77 -18.76 -9.41
C SER A 146 5.83 -18.98 -7.89
N ALA A 147 6.99 -18.78 -7.26
CA ALA A 147 7.13 -18.82 -5.81
C ALA A 147 6.61 -17.53 -5.15
N PRO A 148 6.12 -17.59 -3.89
CA PRO A 148 5.85 -16.39 -3.11
C PRO A 148 7.15 -15.63 -2.84
N GLY A 149 7.08 -14.30 -2.91
CA GLY A 149 8.28 -13.48 -2.83
C GLY A 149 8.15 -12.09 -3.40
N PHE A 150 9.26 -11.36 -3.33
CA PHE A 150 9.35 -9.97 -3.73
C PHE A 150 10.27 -9.80 -4.96
N CYS A 151 9.71 -9.28 -6.06
CA CYS A 151 10.44 -8.95 -7.28
C CYS A 151 11.04 -7.54 -7.19
N PHE A 152 12.32 -7.43 -7.53
CA PHE A 152 12.97 -6.14 -7.74
C PHE A 152 13.90 -6.23 -8.97
N LYS A 153 14.70 -5.20 -9.19
CA LYS A 153 15.62 -5.12 -10.32
C LYS A 153 16.64 -6.26 -10.30
N ASP A 154 16.69 -7.06 -11.36
CA ASP A 154 17.63 -8.18 -11.54
C ASP A 154 17.59 -9.26 -10.44
N GLY A 155 16.56 -9.27 -9.57
CA GLY A 155 16.51 -10.20 -8.45
C GLY A 155 15.11 -10.50 -7.93
N PHE A 156 15.07 -11.54 -7.11
CA PHE A 156 13.89 -12.05 -6.42
C PHE A 156 14.29 -12.54 -5.04
N VAL A 157 13.56 -12.12 -4.00
CA VAL A 157 13.67 -12.72 -2.67
C VAL A 157 12.47 -13.64 -2.48
N GLU A 158 12.71 -14.94 -2.41
CA GLU A 158 11.65 -15.90 -2.11
C GLU A 158 11.25 -15.76 -0.64
N ASN A 159 9.99 -15.42 -0.38
CA ASN A 159 9.47 -15.46 0.98
C ASN A 159 7.99 -15.82 0.96
N ASP A 160 7.64 -16.78 1.81
CA ASP A 160 6.26 -17.14 2.11
C ASP A 160 5.70 -16.31 3.27
N ASP A 161 6.46 -15.30 3.71
CA ASP A 161 6.19 -14.63 4.96
C ASP A 161 4.98 -13.69 4.84
N TYR A 162 3.97 -13.98 5.66
CA TYR A 162 2.82 -13.12 5.92
C TYR A 162 3.10 -12.13 7.06
N LYS A 163 4.29 -12.19 7.69
CA LYS A 163 4.67 -11.26 8.74
C LYS A 163 4.74 -9.84 8.19
N GLU A 164 4.27 -8.92 9.02
CA GLU A 164 4.31 -7.49 8.80
C GLU A 164 5.78 -7.05 8.70
N HIS A 165 6.17 -6.58 7.52
CA HIS A 165 7.48 -5.97 7.28
C HIS A 165 7.33 -4.88 6.23
N PHE A 166 8.32 -4.00 6.17
CA PHE A 166 8.34 -2.93 5.19
C PHE A 166 8.68 -3.49 3.80
N GLU A 167 7.82 -3.21 2.82
CA GLU A 167 8.08 -3.44 1.41
C GLU A 167 7.72 -2.18 0.62
N GLU A 168 8.60 -1.79 -0.29
CA GLU A 168 8.38 -0.71 -1.24
C GLU A 168 8.92 -1.12 -2.61
N ALA A 169 8.09 -1.02 -3.65
CA ALA A 169 8.50 -1.27 -5.02
C ALA A 169 8.03 -0.12 -5.91
N ARG A 170 8.96 0.48 -6.64
CA ARG A 170 8.68 1.46 -7.69
C ARG A 170 9.21 0.93 -9.01
N MET A 171 8.40 1.03 -10.06
CA MET A 171 8.79 0.71 -11.41
C MET A 171 8.37 1.84 -12.37
N GLN A 172 9.32 2.31 -13.16
CA GLN A 172 9.14 3.34 -14.18
C GLN A 172 9.36 2.72 -15.55
N ILE A 173 8.45 2.94 -16.48
CA ILE A 173 8.47 2.41 -17.84
C ILE A 173 8.38 3.58 -18.83
N ASN A 174 9.33 3.64 -19.76
CA ASN A 174 9.23 4.48 -20.95
C ASN A 174 8.95 3.60 -22.16
N LEU A 175 8.03 4.05 -23.00
CA LEU A 175 7.56 3.29 -24.16
C LEU A 175 8.37 3.64 -25.41
N LYS A 176 8.51 2.68 -26.32
CA LYS A 176 9.27 2.84 -27.57
C LYS A 176 8.44 3.58 -28.62
N GLU A 177 7.15 3.26 -28.70
CA GLU A 177 6.19 3.84 -29.63
C GLU A 177 5.91 5.31 -29.30
N TRP A 178 5.91 5.62 -27.99
CA TRP A 178 5.66 6.96 -27.45
C TRP A 178 6.75 7.35 -26.44
N PRO A 179 7.91 7.84 -26.93
CA PRO A 179 9.06 8.21 -26.11
C PRO A 179 8.82 9.26 -25.02
N ASP A 180 7.77 10.08 -25.15
CA ASP A 180 7.34 11.11 -24.20
C ASP A 180 6.37 10.58 -23.13
N VAL A 181 5.95 9.32 -23.25
CA VAL A 181 5.07 8.65 -22.29
C VAL A 181 5.91 8.02 -21.19
N TRP A 182 5.47 8.27 -19.97
CA TRP A 182 5.99 7.68 -18.76
C TRP A 182 4.87 7.01 -17.98
N VAL A 183 5.12 5.77 -17.56
CA VAL A 183 4.25 5.04 -16.63
C VAL A 183 5.07 4.76 -15.38
N ALA A 184 4.58 5.19 -14.22
CA ALA A 184 5.12 4.85 -12.92
C ALA A 184 4.10 3.98 -12.19
N VAL A 185 4.55 2.88 -11.61
CA VAL A 185 3.74 2.10 -10.68
C VAL A 185 4.51 1.94 -9.38
N TYR A 186 3.76 2.03 -8.28
CA TYR A 186 4.30 2.06 -6.93
C TYR A 186 3.46 1.16 -6.02
N SER A 187 4.14 0.46 -5.12
CA SER A 187 3.52 -0.28 -4.03
C SER A 187 4.27 -0.07 -2.73
N GLN A 188 3.58 0.20 -1.63
CA GLN A 188 4.20 0.33 -0.31
C GLN A 188 3.30 -0.21 0.81
N THR A 189 3.87 -1.00 1.72
CA THR A 189 3.19 -1.43 2.94
C THR A 189 2.81 -0.24 3.80
N VAL A 190 1.58 -0.21 4.31
CA VAL A 190 1.03 0.92 5.07
C VAL A 190 1.29 0.69 6.57
N PRO A 191 2.16 1.46 7.23
CA PRO A 191 2.49 1.22 8.64
C PRO A 191 1.49 1.84 9.62
N LYS A 192 0.55 2.67 9.14
CA LYS A 192 -0.41 3.37 10.00
C LYS A 192 -1.68 3.73 9.22
N ALA A 193 -2.80 3.81 9.93
CA ALA A 193 -4.05 4.32 9.38
C ALA A 193 -3.98 5.84 9.13
N GLY A 194 -4.87 6.32 8.28
CA GLY A 194 -5.28 7.73 8.26
C GLY A 194 -4.64 8.59 7.19
N ASP A 195 -4.00 8.00 6.18
CA ASP A 195 -3.62 8.75 4.98
C ASP A 195 -4.87 9.21 4.23
N GLU A 196 -4.88 10.48 3.83
CA GLU A 196 -5.95 11.08 3.03
C GLU A 196 -5.98 10.39 1.66
N SER A 197 -7.18 10.08 1.13
CA SER A 197 -7.31 9.51 -0.21
C SER A 197 -6.85 10.50 -1.29
N LEU A 198 -6.55 10.00 -2.49
CA LEU A 198 -6.18 10.83 -3.63
C LEU A 198 -7.10 12.05 -3.80
N LEU A 199 -8.41 11.84 -3.88
CA LEU A 199 -9.36 12.92 -4.12
C LEU A 199 -9.50 13.85 -2.91
N GLN A 200 -9.36 13.33 -1.68
CA GLN A 200 -9.32 14.16 -0.48
C GLN A 200 -8.12 15.10 -0.49
N ARG A 201 -6.93 14.61 -0.89
CA ARG A 201 -5.72 15.43 -1.00
C ARG A 201 -5.87 16.52 -2.06
N ILE A 202 -6.47 16.19 -3.19
CA ILE A 202 -6.78 17.16 -4.27
C ILE A 202 -7.79 18.20 -3.78
N ASP A 203 -8.87 17.79 -3.10
CA ASP A 203 -9.92 18.70 -2.63
C ASP A 203 -9.46 19.65 -1.52
N LYS A 204 -8.41 19.28 -0.78
CA LYS A 204 -7.80 20.12 0.25
C LYS A 204 -7.09 21.35 -0.34
N TYR A 205 -6.61 21.24 -1.58
CA TYR A 205 -5.92 22.30 -2.29
C TYR A 205 -6.58 22.53 -3.66
N PRO A 206 -7.82 23.05 -3.68
CA PRO A 206 -8.56 23.19 -4.92
C PRO A 206 -7.91 24.25 -5.81
N GLU A 207 -7.87 23.95 -7.10
CA GLU A 207 -7.46 24.88 -8.14
C GLU A 207 -8.27 26.19 -8.10
N SER A 208 -7.59 27.31 -8.33
CA SER A 208 -8.22 28.60 -8.56
C SER A 208 -9.10 28.58 -9.81
N PRO A 209 -10.09 29.49 -9.93
CA PRO A 209 -10.91 29.59 -11.14
C PRO A 209 -10.11 29.78 -12.44
N LEU A 210 -8.94 30.43 -12.35
CA LEU A 210 -8.05 30.61 -13.49
C LEU A 210 -7.37 29.30 -13.90
N GLU A 211 -6.85 28.53 -12.94
CA GLU A 211 -6.25 27.21 -13.20
C GLU A 211 -7.25 26.25 -13.80
N LYS A 212 -8.46 26.17 -13.23
CA LYS A 212 -9.58 25.36 -13.75
C LYS A 212 -9.94 25.68 -15.21
N ALA A 213 -9.77 26.92 -15.65
CA ALA A 213 -10.06 27.30 -17.03
C ALA A 213 -9.05 26.70 -18.04
N TYR A 214 -7.86 26.31 -17.58
CA TYR A 214 -6.82 25.71 -18.42
C TYR A 214 -6.68 24.20 -18.25
N ILE A 215 -7.27 23.64 -17.20
CA ILE A 215 -7.25 22.20 -16.91
C ILE A 215 -8.50 21.56 -17.52
N LYS A 216 -8.29 20.45 -18.25
CA LYS A 216 -9.39 19.63 -18.77
C LYS A 216 -9.39 18.30 -18.04
N THR A 217 -10.36 18.11 -17.16
CA THR A 217 -10.60 16.83 -16.48
C THR A 217 -11.43 15.91 -17.36
N PHE A 218 -10.89 14.74 -17.68
CA PHE A 218 -11.60 13.69 -18.41
C PHE A 218 -12.41 12.80 -17.48
N ARG A 219 -11.85 12.49 -16.30
CA ARG A 219 -12.46 11.58 -15.35
C ARG A 219 -11.94 11.85 -13.95
N ARG A 220 -12.82 11.72 -12.96
CA ARG A 220 -12.49 11.93 -11.55
C ARG A 220 -13.48 11.14 -10.70
N GLY A 221 -13.00 10.29 -9.80
CA GLY A 221 -13.89 9.52 -8.93
C GLY A 221 -13.31 8.19 -8.47
N LYS A 222 -14.18 7.31 -7.99
CA LYS A 222 -13.81 5.97 -7.56
C LYS A 222 -13.54 5.07 -8.76
N ARG A 223 -12.49 4.25 -8.68
CA ARG A 223 -12.18 3.18 -9.62
C ARG A 223 -11.58 1.99 -8.88
N ASP A 224 -12.34 0.91 -8.83
CA ASP A 224 -11.85 -0.35 -8.30
C ASP A 224 -11.09 -1.12 -9.39
N VAL A 225 -9.93 -1.68 -9.04
CA VAL A 225 -9.07 -2.46 -9.97
C VAL A 225 -8.73 -3.78 -9.31
N ASN A 226 -9.18 -4.90 -9.89
CA ASN A 226 -8.81 -6.26 -9.48
C ASN A 226 -8.88 -6.53 -7.96
N GLY A 227 -9.88 -5.98 -7.27
CA GLY A 227 -10.09 -6.13 -5.82
C GLY A 227 -9.52 -5.01 -4.96
N PHE A 228 -8.75 -4.08 -5.53
CA PHE A 228 -8.24 -2.89 -4.85
C PHE A 228 -9.22 -1.73 -5.04
N LYS A 229 -9.71 -1.20 -3.92
CA LYS A 229 -10.58 -0.02 -3.89
C LYS A 229 -9.74 1.23 -4.08
N GLY A 230 -9.93 1.92 -5.19
CA GLY A 230 -9.11 3.07 -5.55
C GLY A 230 -9.92 4.27 -6.00
N GLU A 231 -9.20 5.36 -6.23
CA GLU A 231 -9.69 6.59 -6.82
C GLU A 231 -8.80 6.96 -8.01
N GLU A 232 -9.36 7.71 -8.96
CA GLU A 232 -8.63 8.21 -10.11
C GLU A 232 -8.91 9.67 -10.41
N LEU A 233 -7.92 10.32 -11.02
CA LEU A 233 -7.99 11.64 -11.64
C LEU A 233 -7.28 11.58 -12.98
N LEU A 234 -7.97 11.98 -14.05
CA LEU A 234 -7.41 12.05 -15.40
C LEU A 234 -7.52 13.48 -15.90
N ASP A 235 -6.41 14.22 -15.85
CA ASP A 235 -6.35 15.61 -16.27
C ASP A 235 -5.45 15.82 -17.47
N LEU A 236 -5.80 16.83 -18.27
CA LEU A 236 -4.93 17.46 -19.24
C LEU A 236 -4.52 18.82 -18.69
N LEU A 237 -3.26 18.91 -18.25
CA LEU A 237 -2.68 20.09 -17.62
C LEU A 237 -1.97 20.99 -18.64
N PRO A 238 -2.03 22.32 -18.50
CA PRO A 238 -1.15 23.21 -19.22
C PRO A 238 0.28 23.12 -18.65
N THR A 239 1.28 23.14 -19.53
CA THR A 239 2.69 23.27 -19.15
C THR A 239 3.29 24.54 -19.78
N GLU A 240 4.58 24.79 -19.53
CA GLU A 240 5.32 25.88 -20.15
C GLU A 240 5.17 25.89 -21.69
N ASN A 241 5.15 27.08 -22.28
CA ASN A 241 5.08 27.31 -23.73
C ASN A 241 3.83 26.74 -24.42
N GLY A 242 2.73 26.51 -23.67
CA GLY A 242 1.45 26.09 -24.23
C GLY A 242 1.38 24.62 -24.65
N VAL A 243 2.36 23.81 -24.24
CA VAL A 243 2.30 22.35 -24.35
C VAL A 243 1.31 21.82 -23.31
N LYS A 244 0.49 20.86 -23.70
CA LYS A 244 -0.43 20.17 -22.77
C LYS A 244 0.19 18.85 -22.31
N GLN A 245 -0.12 18.42 -21.10
CA GLN A 245 0.38 17.18 -20.51
C GLN A 245 -0.81 16.40 -19.96
N HIS A 246 -1.00 15.15 -20.40
CA HIS A 246 -1.84 14.22 -19.67
C HIS A 246 -1.14 13.88 -18.35
N TYR A 247 -1.84 14.05 -17.23
CA TYR A 247 -1.45 13.59 -15.90
C TYR A 247 -2.61 12.74 -15.38
N PHE A 248 -2.44 11.42 -15.48
CA PHE A 248 -3.45 10.46 -15.06
C PHE A 248 -2.93 9.68 -13.86
N HIS A 249 -3.73 9.62 -12.82
CA HIS A 249 -3.36 9.08 -11.53
C HIS A 249 -4.44 8.15 -11.02
N TRP A 250 -4.07 6.93 -10.67
CA TRP A 250 -4.91 6.02 -9.88
C TRP A 250 -4.19 5.64 -8.59
N GLU A 251 -4.91 5.63 -7.48
CA GLU A 251 -4.38 5.24 -6.18
C GLU A 251 -5.39 4.40 -5.39
N ALA A 252 -4.90 3.34 -4.73
CA ALA A 252 -5.60 2.60 -3.70
C ALA A 252 -4.78 2.66 -2.40
N LEU A 253 -5.38 3.13 -1.31
CA LEU A 253 -4.68 3.37 -0.04
C LEU A 253 -4.15 2.11 0.67
N GLY A 254 -4.62 0.93 0.28
CA GLY A 254 -4.21 -0.32 0.94
C GLY A 254 -4.79 -0.53 2.34
N GLN A 255 -4.20 -1.48 3.05
CA GLN A 255 -4.54 -1.90 4.40
C GLN A 255 -3.26 -1.89 5.24
N ILE A 256 -3.43 -1.56 6.52
CA ILE A 256 -2.35 -1.50 7.49
C ILE A 256 -1.70 -2.88 7.59
N ASP A 257 -0.37 -2.89 7.55
CA ASP A 257 0.46 -4.07 7.77
C ASP A 257 0.14 -5.28 6.87
N ASN A 258 -0.43 -5.04 5.68
CA ASN A 258 -0.80 -6.09 4.73
C ASN A 258 0.02 -6.01 3.44
N VAL A 259 1.00 -6.90 3.28
CA VAL A 259 1.86 -6.99 2.07
C VAL A 259 1.08 -7.37 0.80
N PHE A 260 -0.13 -7.93 0.92
CA PHE A 260 -0.99 -8.28 -0.22
C PHE A 260 -2.04 -7.21 -0.55
N ALA A 261 -2.23 -6.25 0.35
CA ALA A 261 -3.05 -5.07 0.13
C ALA A 261 -2.27 -3.81 0.54
N PRO A 262 -1.10 -3.53 -0.06
CA PRO A 262 -0.35 -2.31 0.20
C PRO A 262 -1.08 -1.11 -0.41
N LEU A 263 -0.55 0.09 -0.14
CA LEU A 263 -0.84 1.23 -1.00
C LEU A 263 -0.37 0.86 -2.42
N LEU A 264 -1.23 1.07 -3.40
CA LEU A 264 -0.91 0.93 -4.82
C LEU A 264 -1.18 2.25 -5.52
N ASP A 265 -0.27 2.61 -6.42
CA ASP A 265 -0.29 3.89 -7.10
C ASP A 265 0.19 3.70 -8.53
N LEU A 266 -0.50 4.33 -9.47
CA LEU A 266 -0.08 4.40 -10.87
C LEU A 266 -0.22 5.83 -11.38
N GLU A 267 0.90 6.37 -11.85
CA GLU A 267 0.96 7.61 -12.60
C GLU A 267 1.24 7.34 -14.07
N PHE A 268 0.52 8.02 -14.94
CA PHE A 268 0.70 8.01 -16.38
C PHE A 268 0.81 9.45 -16.85
N GLU A 269 1.93 9.76 -17.48
CA GLU A 269 2.22 11.09 -17.98
C GLU A 269 2.64 11.07 -19.45
N THR A 270 2.22 12.09 -20.20
CA THR A 270 2.79 12.41 -21.52
C THR A 270 3.62 13.69 -21.45
N ALA A 271 4.38 14.02 -22.50
CA ALA A 271 5.16 15.25 -22.54
C ALA A 271 6.14 15.43 -21.36
N VAL A 272 6.65 14.32 -20.82
CA VAL A 272 7.62 14.33 -19.71
C VAL A 272 8.93 15.01 -20.16
N LEU A 273 9.48 15.84 -19.27
CA LEU A 273 10.69 16.63 -19.52
C LEU A 273 11.87 15.73 -19.94
N PRO A 274 12.53 15.99 -21.08
CA PRO A 274 13.87 15.48 -21.28
C PRO A 274 14.82 16.19 -20.29
N LEU A 275 15.88 15.52 -19.85
CA LEU A 275 16.92 16.11 -18.99
C LEU A 275 17.54 17.39 -19.58
N LYS A 276 17.43 17.60 -20.91
CA LYS A 276 17.82 18.81 -21.63
C LYS A 276 16.82 19.08 -22.76
N GLY A 277 16.40 20.33 -22.90
CA GLY A 277 15.57 20.81 -24.02
C GLY A 277 14.11 21.08 -23.65
N PRO A 278 13.32 21.66 -24.58
CA PRO A 278 11.92 21.98 -24.35
C PRO A 278 11.06 20.71 -24.24
N ARG A 279 9.92 20.79 -23.53
CA ARG A 279 8.96 19.69 -23.45
C ARG A 279 8.46 19.30 -24.84
N PRO A 280 8.45 18.00 -25.20
CA PRO A 280 7.82 17.56 -26.43
C PRO A 280 6.30 17.76 -26.31
N ARG A 281 5.62 17.92 -27.43
CA ARG A 281 4.16 17.81 -27.45
C ARG A 281 3.77 16.35 -27.19
N PRO A 282 2.62 16.08 -26.54
CA PRO A 282 2.11 14.73 -26.39
C PRO A 282 2.06 14.02 -27.74
N SER A 283 2.63 12.83 -27.81
CA SER A 283 2.54 11.99 -29.02
C SER A 283 1.19 11.29 -29.16
N LEU A 284 0.44 11.18 -28.06
CA LEU A 284 -0.88 10.57 -27.98
C LEU A 284 -2.00 11.62 -28.08
N THR A 285 -3.11 11.24 -28.74
CA THR A 285 -4.38 11.96 -28.57
C THR A 285 -4.99 11.68 -27.21
N ASP A 286 -5.90 12.54 -26.75
CA ASP A 286 -6.66 12.35 -25.50
C ASP A 286 -7.27 10.93 -25.41
N GLU A 287 -7.94 10.47 -26.48
CA GLU A 287 -8.58 9.15 -26.53
C GLU A 287 -7.56 8.00 -26.45
N GLN A 288 -6.41 8.14 -27.12
CA GLN A 288 -5.36 7.13 -27.09
C GLN A 288 -4.68 7.08 -25.72
N ALA A 289 -4.43 8.22 -25.08
CA ALA A 289 -3.89 8.30 -23.74
C ALA A 289 -4.82 7.63 -22.73
N ILE A 290 -6.11 7.96 -22.76
CA ILE A 290 -7.11 7.37 -21.86
C ILE A 290 -7.18 5.86 -22.05
N LYS A 291 -7.23 5.39 -23.30
CA LYS A 291 -7.28 3.96 -23.61
C LYS A 291 -6.03 3.20 -23.15
N LEU A 292 -4.85 3.78 -23.37
CA LEU A 292 -3.58 3.19 -22.95
C LEU A 292 -3.51 3.08 -21.42
N TYR A 293 -3.81 4.18 -20.73
CA TYR A 293 -3.91 4.22 -19.28
C TYR A 293 -4.91 3.20 -18.74
N ASP A 294 -6.14 3.18 -19.28
CA ASP A 294 -7.19 2.26 -18.86
C ASP A 294 -6.75 0.80 -18.98
N THR A 295 -6.05 0.46 -20.06
CA THR A 295 -5.55 -0.90 -20.30
C THR A 295 -4.47 -1.28 -19.29
N ILE A 296 -3.53 -0.37 -19.03
CA ILE A 296 -2.41 -0.61 -18.11
C ILE A 296 -2.90 -0.69 -16.67
N VAL A 297 -3.67 0.29 -16.19
CA VAL A 297 -4.12 0.32 -14.79
C VAL A 297 -5.03 -0.87 -14.47
N SER A 298 -5.93 -1.26 -15.38
CA SER A 298 -6.80 -2.42 -15.19
C SER A 298 -6.06 -3.76 -15.16
N SER A 299 -4.77 -3.79 -15.51
CA SER A 299 -3.93 -4.99 -15.44
C SER A 299 -3.20 -5.16 -14.10
N ILE A 300 -3.18 -4.13 -13.23
CA ILE A 300 -2.51 -4.22 -11.92
C ILE A 300 -3.18 -5.29 -11.08
N ARG A 301 -2.40 -6.27 -10.61
CA ARG A 301 -2.93 -7.42 -9.86
C ARG A 301 -1.85 -8.06 -9.00
N LEU A 302 -2.26 -8.76 -7.96
CA LEU A 302 -1.34 -9.60 -7.18
C LEU A 302 -0.76 -10.71 -8.08
N ARG A 303 0.54 -11.00 -7.95
CA ARG A 303 1.19 -12.07 -8.69
C ARG A 303 0.66 -13.44 -8.22
N PRO A 304 0.13 -14.29 -9.11
CA PRO A 304 -0.24 -15.65 -8.75
C PRO A 304 0.99 -16.46 -8.34
N THR A 305 0.87 -17.27 -7.28
CA THR A 305 1.96 -18.13 -6.80
C THR A 305 1.48 -19.56 -6.63
N THR A 306 2.42 -20.51 -6.72
CA THR A 306 2.23 -21.97 -6.64
C THR A 306 2.25 -22.50 -5.22
N ALA A 307 2.54 -21.64 -4.22
CA ALA A 307 2.13 -21.93 -2.86
C ALA A 307 0.63 -22.27 -2.92
N PRO A 308 0.16 -23.33 -2.23
CA PRO A 308 -1.28 -23.53 -2.10
C PRO A 308 -1.82 -22.18 -1.67
N ALA A 309 -2.88 -21.71 -2.33
CA ALA A 309 -3.62 -20.60 -1.81
C ALA A 309 -4.00 -21.02 -0.38
N LYS A 310 -3.21 -20.58 0.60
CA LYS A 310 -3.74 -20.18 1.87
C LYS A 310 -4.53 -18.94 1.50
N THR A 311 -5.69 -19.18 0.88
CA THR A 311 -6.85 -18.30 0.93
C THR A 311 -6.84 -17.75 2.34
N SER A 312 -6.45 -16.48 2.49
CA SER A 312 -6.79 -15.66 3.65
C SER A 312 -6.86 -16.46 4.97
N ALA A 313 -5.80 -17.20 5.32
CA ALA A 313 -5.77 -17.94 6.57
C ALA A 313 -5.38 -17.04 7.76
N ASN A 314 -5.52 -15.72 7.57
CA ASN A 314 -5.66 -14.70 8.58
C ASN A 314 -7.02 -13.98 8.46
N GLU A 315 -8.08 -14.64 7.98
CA GLU A 315 -9.31 -14.51 8.76
C GLU A 315 -9.05 -15.36 10.02
N PRO A 316 -8.93 -14.77 11.22
CA PRO A 316 -8.98 -15.56 12.44
C PRO A 316 -10.18 -16.50 12.34
N PRO A 317 -10.08 -17.74 12.85
CA PRO A 317 -11.13 -18.73 12.66
C PRO A 317 -12.48 -18.11 13.01
N LYS A 318 -13.36 -18.03 12.00
CA LYS A 318 -14.65 -17.33 12.15
C LYS A 318 -15.31 -17.81 13.42
N LYS A 319 -15.54 -16.89 14.36
CA LYS A 319 -16.24 -17.24 15.59
C LYS A 319 -17.65 -17.65 15.22
N ASN A 320 -18.08 -18.80 15.72
CA ASN A 320 -19.42 -19.32 15.43
C ASN A 320 -20.48 -18.26 15.78
N LEU A 321 -21.55 -18.21 14.99
CA LEU A 321 -22.76 -17.48 15.39
C LEU A 321 -23.20 -18.02 16.76
N GLY A 322 -23.42 -17.11 17.70
CA GLY A 322 -23.64 -17.41 19.10
C GLY A 322 -22.45 -17.17 20.02
N GLU A 323 -21.26 -16.84 19.50
CA GLU A 323 -20.12 -16.41 20.33
C GLU A 323 -20.52 -15.25 21.25
N GLN A 324 -20.13 -15.32 22.51
CA GLN A 324 -20.45 -14.32 23.53
C GLN A 324 -19.22 -13.54 23.98
N ALA A 325 -19.36 -12.23 24.14
CA ALA A 325 -18.31 -11.36 24.66
C ALA A 325 -18.89 -10.27 25.56
N ILE A 326 -18.25 -10.02 26.70
CA ILE A 326 -18.68 -9.01 27.67
C ILE A 326 -18.20 -7.60 27.26
N THR A 327 -18.91 -6.57 27.71
CA THR A 327 -18.44 -5.18 27.67
C THR A 327 -16.98 -5.05 28.12
N GLY A 328 -16.20 -4.25 27.40
CA GLY A 328 -14.78 -3.99 27.67
C GLY A 328 -13.82 -5.01 27.08
N ARG A 329 -14.31 -6.12 26.52
CA ARG A 329 -13.47 -7.01 25.69
C ARG A 329 -13.28 -6.47 24.29
N ILE A 330 -12.15 -6.84 23.70
CA ILE A 330 -11.89 -6.68 22.26
C ILE A 330 -12.86 -7.58 21.50
N CYS A 331 -13.51 -7.02 20.49
CA CYS A 331 -14.44 -7.69 19.59
C CYS A 331 -13.68 -8.79 18.84
N PRO A 332 -14.04 -10.07 19.02
CA PRO A 332 -13.30 -11.19 18.45
C PRO A 332 -13.70 -11.52 17.00
N GLN A 333 -14.72 -10.83 16.45
CA GLN A 333 -15.24 -11.10 15.11
C GLN A 333 -16.09 -9.92 14.61
N THR A 334 -15.78 -9.42 13.41
CA THR A 334 -16.62 -8.44 12.72
C THR A 334 -18.00 -9.01 12.43
N GLY A 335 -19.06 -8.30 12.82
CA GLY A 335 -20.43 -8.71 12.55
C GLY A 335 -21.48 -7.97 13.36
N TRP A 336 -22.72 -8.43 13.28
CA TRP A 336 -23.81 -7.95 14.11
C TRP A 336 -23.83 -8.69 15.44
N TRP A 337 -23.79 -7.93 16.51
CA TRP A 337 -23.87 -8.42 17.88
C TRP A 337 -25.15 -7.93 18.53
N GLN A 338 -25.79 -8.82 19.28
CA GLN A 338 -27.05 -8.57 19.97
C GLN A 338 -26.91 -8.89 21.46
N THR A 339 -27.49 -8.05 22.32
CA THR A 339 -27.61 -8.32 23.75
C THR A 339 -29.05 -8.65 24.12
N SER A 340 -29.24 -9.63 25.00
CA SER A 340 -30.53 -10.02 25.57
C SER A 340 -30.72 -9.54 27.01
N ASP A 341 -29.80 -8.71 27.53
CA ASP A 341 -29.83 -8.28 28.92
C ASP A 341 -31.05 -7.41 29.25
N ALA A 342 -31.70 -7.76 30.36
CA ALA A 342 -32.92 -7.10 30.80
C ALA A 342 -32.70 -5.60 31.09
N GLY A 343 -33.61 -4.76 30.61
CA GLY A 343 -33.59 -3.32 30.83
C GLY A 343 -32.75 -2.51 29.83
N VAL A 344 -32.06 -3.16 28.87
CA VAL A 344 -31.37 -2.46 27.76
C VAL A 344 -32.40 -1.82 26.82
N VAL A 345 -32.19 -0.55 26.48
CA VAL A 345 -33.06 0.21 25.56
C VAL A 345 -32.97 -0.36 24.13
N ALA A 346 -34.06 -0.26 23.37
CA ALA A 346 -34.20 -0.94 22.07
C ALA A 346 -33.07 -0.62 21.08
N GLU A 347 -32.66 0.65 21.01
CA GLU A 347 -31.58 1.13 20.13
C GLU A 347 -30.21 0.50 20.43
N TRP A 348 -30.03 -0.01 21.66
CA TRP A 348 -28.78 -0.63 22.11
C TRP A 348 -28.84 -2.17 22.10
N ARG A 349 -29.93 -2.78 21.64
CA ARG A 349 -30.07 -4.24 21.65
C ARG A 349 -29.26 -4.92 20.57
N ARG A 350 -29.04 -4.30 19.42
CA ARG A 350 -28.30 -4.88 18.28
C ARG A 350 -27.43 -3.81 17.63
N ARG A 351 -26.13 -4.09 17.50
CA ARG A 351 -25.16 -3.18 16.87
C ARG A 351 -24.14 -3.96 16.06
N HIS A 352 -23.57 -3.29 15.07
CA HIS A 352 -22.45 -3.82 14.30
C HIS A 352 -21.15 -3.43 15.00
N PHE A 353 -20.22 -4.38 15.11
CA PHE A 353 -18.88 -4.16 15.64
C PHE A 353 -17.86 -4.75 14.68
N MET A 354 -16.72 -4.07 14.54
CA MET A 354 -15.56 -4.57 13.81
C MET A 354 -14.63 -5.33 14.75
N GLU A 355 -13.99 -6.38 14.25
CA GLU A 355 -12.96 -7.09 14.98
C GLU A 355 -11.85 -6.13 15.41
N GLY A 356 -11.36 -6.28 16.65
CA GLY A 356 -10.39 -5.37 17.25
C GLY A 356 -11.02 -4.19 18.02
N GLU A 357 -12.30 -3.87 17.81
CA GLU A 357 -12.97 -2.79 18.54
C GLU A 357 -13.31 -3.17 19.99
N LEU A 358 -13.33 -2.19 20.91
CA LEU A 358 -13.79 -2.40 22.28
C LEU A 358 -15.32 -2.51 22.33
N LEU A 359 -15.84 -3.61 22.86
CA LEU A 359 -17.28 -3.79 23.03
C LEU A 359 -17.83 -2.83 24.09
N PRO A 360 -18.79 -1.96 23.76
CA PRO A 360 -19.24 -0.90 24.65
C PRO A 360 -20.21 -1.41 25.73
N SER A 361 -20.42 -0.58 26.76
CA SER A 361 -21.58 -0.69 27.67
C SER A 361 -22.86 -0.35 26.90
N ALA A 362 -23.97 -1.04 27.21
CA ALA A 362 -25.27 -0.70 26.64
C ALA A 362 -26.07 0.20 27.60
N LEU A 363 -26.90 1.08 27.05
CA LEU A 363 -27.78 1.94 27.86
C LEU A 363 -28.93 1.12 28.44
N ARG A 364 -29.04 1.11 29.76
CA ARG A 364 -30.11 0.47 30.54
C ARG A 364 -31.01 1.53 31.13
N ARG A 365 -32.31 1.26 31.16
CA ARG A 365 -33.28 2.11 31.87
C ARG A 365 -32.99 2.05 33.36
N GLU A 366 -32.95 3.22 33.98
CA GLU A 366 -32.94 3.34 35.44
C GLU A 366 -34.36 3.53 35.96
N GLU A 367 -34.55 3.20 37.24
CA GLU A 367 -35.74 3.61 37.96
C GLU A 367 -35.69 5.13 38.15
N PRO A 368 -36.67 5.88 37.61
CA PRO A 368 -36.67 7.32 37.74
C PRO A 368 -36.96 7.75 39.18
N THR A 369 -36.27 8.79 39.63
CA THR A 369 -36.59 9.46 40.89
C THR A 369 -37.94 10.19 40.79
N LEU A 370 -38.58 10.48 41.93
CA LEU A 370 -39.85 11.22 41.97
C LEU A 370 -39.79 12.55 41.20
N TRP A 371 -38.65 13.25 41.24
CA TRP A 371 -38.46 14.48 40.48
C TRP A 371 -38.36 14.27 38.96
N GLN A 372 -37.72 13.18 38.52
CA GLN A 372 -37.62 12.82 37.11
C GLN A 372 -38.96 12.35 36.54
N ILE A 373 -39.77 11.68 37.36
CA ILE A 373 -41.15 11.30 36.99
C ILE A 373 -41.99 12.56 36.73
N ILE A 374 -41.90 13.57 37.60
CA ILE A 374 -42.63 14.85 37.44
C ILE A 374 -42.23 15.59 36.15
N LYS A 375 -40.96 15.47 35.75
CA LYS A 375 -40.42 16.07 34.52
C LYS A 375 -40.61 15.22 33.26
N GLY A 376 -41.18 14.02 33.37
CA GLY A 376 -41.32 13.08 32.25
C GLY A 376 -39.99 12.52 31.74
N GLU A 377 -38.92 12.62 32.53
CA GLU A 377 -37.58 12.14 32.17
C GLU A 377 -37.49 10.61 32.28
N ARG A 378 -36.81 9.99 31.33
CA ARG A 378 -36.55 8.53 31.31
C ARG A 378 -35.04 8.30 31.45
N PRO A 379 -34.50 8.26 32.68
CA PRO A 379 -33.07 8.16 32.88
C PRO A 379 -32.54 6.82 32.36
N VAL A 380 -31.37 6.90 31.74
CA VAL A 380 -30.63 5.76 31.23
C VAL A 380 -29.21 5.83 31.74
N ARG A 381 -28.62 4.68 32.07
CA ARG A 381 -27.20 4.59 32.41
C ARG A 381 -26.49 3.55 31.55
N PRO A 382 -25.19 3.72 31.27
CA PRO A 382 -24.36 2.64 30.76
C PRO A 382 -24.28 1.50 31.76
N GLY A 383 -24.49 0.27 31.30
CA GLY A 383 -24.28 -0.95 32.07
C GLY A 383 -23.48 -1.98 31.28
N ALA A 384 -22.69 -2.79 31.98
CA ALA A 384 -22.03 -3.94 31.38
C ALA A 384 -23.07 -4.93 30.87
N VAL A 385 -22.85 -5.44 29.66
CA VAL A 385 -23.72 -6.42 29.01
C VAL A 385 -22.94 -7.55 28.37
N VAL A 386 -23.63 -8.65 28.09
CA VAL A 386 -23.13 -9.71 27.22
C VAL A 386 -23.63 -9.47 25.80
N TRP A 387 -22.69 -9.36 24.87
CA TRP A 387 -22.93 -9.30 23.43
C TRP A 387 -22.83 -10.69 22.84
N GLN A 388 -23.75 -11.07 21.95
CA GLN A 388 -23.74 -12.33 21.21
C GLN A 388 -23.70 -12.07 19.70
N LEU A 389 -22.77 -12.71 19.00
CA LEU A 389 -22.67 -12.61 17.54
C LEU A 389 -23.87 -13.30 16.89
N VAL A 390 -24.65 -12.58 16.08
CA VAL A 390 -25.87 -13.09 15.44
C VAL A 390 -25.83 -13.11 13.92
N GLU A 391 -24.93 -12.35 13.28
CA GLU A 391 -24.81 -12.32 11.82
C GLU A 391 -23.41 -11.86 11.38
N TYR A 392 -22.85 -12.48 10.35
CA TYR A 392 -21.62 -12.00 9.69
C TYR A 392 -21.98 -10.99 8.60
N GLY A 393 -21.16 -9.96 8.40
CA GLY A 393 -21.33 -9.02 7.28
C GLY A 393 -20.95 -7.59 7.60
N HIS A 394 -21.06 -6.72 6.60
CA HIS A 394 -20.81 -5.29 6.71
C HIS A 394 -22.10 -4.59 7.19
N ALA A 395 -21.97 -3.49 7.94
CA ALA A 395 -23.10 -2.63 8.24
C ALA A 395 -23.78 -2.17 6.92
N PRO A 396 -25.12 -2.13 6.83
CA PRO A 396 -25.80 -1.61 5.67
C PRO A 396 -25.39 -0.15 5.49
N ASN A 397 -24.98 0.21 4.27
CA ASN A 397 -24.67 1.59 3.88
C ASN A 397 -25.76 2.53 4.41
N GLU A 398 -25.37 3.62 5.06
CA GLU A 398 -26.30 4.66 5.55
C GLU A 398 -27.19 5.21 4.42
N ASP A 399 -26.76 5.11 3.15
CA ASP A 399 -27.56 5.44 1.96
C ASP A 399 -28.81 4.56 1.76
N THR A 400 -28.83 3.35 2.33
CA THR A 400 -29.98 2.45 2.21
C THR A 400 -31.09 2.82 3.19
N GLN A 401 -30.76 3.46 4.32
CA GLN A 401 -31.77 3.90 5.30
C GLN A 401 -32.48 5.20 4.87
N VAL A 402 -31.84 6.04 4.05
CA VAL A 402 -32.49 7.23 3.46
C VAL A 402 -33.52 6.82 2.41
N ARG A 403 -33.21 5.79 1.59
CA ARG A 403 -34.13 5.29 0.55
C ARG A 403 -35.36 4.59 1.13
N VAL A 404 -35.20 3.77 2.17
CA VAL A 404 -36.32 3.06 2.81
C VAL A 404 -37.24 4.01 3.57
N ARG A 405 -36.74 5.12 4.14
CA ARG A 405 -37.59 6.14 4.78
C ARG A 405 -38.40 6.97 3.77
N GLN A 406 -37.96 7.11 2.52
CA GLN A 406 -38.73 7.81 1.48
C GLN A 406 -39.81 6.94 0.83
N GLU A 407 -39.70 5.61 0.89
CA GLU A 407 -40.67 4.69 0.28
C GLU A 407 -41.83 4.26 1.20
N THR A 408 -41.78 4.54 2.51
CA THR A 408 -42.82 4.09 3.46
C THR A 408 -43.72 5.19 4.02
N ASP A 409 -43.87 6.34 3.35
CA ASP A 409 -44.80 7.39 3.79
C ASP A 409 -45.99 7.55 2.81
N PRO A 410 -47.13 6.86 3.04
CA PRO A 410 -48.34 7.08 2.27
C PRO A 410 -49.24 8.09 3.01
N ALA A 411 -49.15 9.37 2.65
CA ALA A 411 -50.30 10.31 2.53
C ALA A 411 -49.87 11.78 2.65
N LYS A 412 -50.03 12.54 1.57
CA LYS A 412 -50.87 13.75 1.51
C LYS A 412 -50.84 14.36 0.11
N GLY A 413 -51.66 13.80 -0.77
CA GLY A 413 -52.22 14.51 -1.93
C GLY A 413 -53.69 14.78 -1.65
N ALA A 414 -54.03 16.01 -1.27
CA ALA A 414 -55.39 16.54 -1.33
C ALA A 414 -55.32 18.08 -1.27
N GLU A 415 -55.33 18.71 -2.43
CA GLU A 415 -55.77 20.10 -2.60
C GLU A 415 -57.23 20.24 -2.16
N PRO A 416 -57.62 21.32 -1.46
CA PRO A 416 -59.00 21.77 -1.43
C PRO A 416 -59.25 22.82 -2.53
N PRO A 417 -60.50 22.90 -3.04
CA PRO A 417 -60.82 23.65 -4.24
C PRO A 417 -60.96 25.15 -3.97
N THR A 418 -60.63 25.93 -4.99
CA THR A 418 -61.01 27.33 -5.16
C THR A 418 -62.51 27.57 -4.97
N ARG A 419 -62.87 28.63 -4.25
CA ARG A 419 -64.06 29.43 -4.59
C ARG A 419 -64.06 30.83 -3.98
N ASN A 420 -64.23 31.79 -4.91
CA ASN A 420 -64.71 33.18 -4.84
C ASN A 420 -63.88 34.23 -4.11
#